data_AF-A0A937QLC5-F1
#
_entry.id   AF-A0A937QLC5-F1
#
_cell.length_a   1.000
_cell.length_b   1.000
_cell.length_c   1.000
_cell.angle_alpha   90.00
_cell.angle_beta   90.00
_cell.angle_gamma   90.00
#
_symmetry.space_group_name_H-M   'P 1'
#
loop_
_entity.id
_entity.type
_entity.pdbx_description
1 polymer ?
#
loop_
_entity_poly.entity_id
_entity_poly.type
_entity_poly.pdbx_seq_one_letter_code
_entity_poly.pdbx_strand_id
1 'polypeptide(L)' 'MEKLAEAIENSEHSRYEIWRQTGVDQSVLHRIVNGGSCSIETANRLCEFLGLELIQTKKRRKAR' A
#
# COMPACT_ATOMS: atom_id res chain seq x y z
N MET A 1 0.13 -7.56 -1.43
CA MET A 1 -0.24 -6.24 -1.96
C MET A 1 -1.76 -6.04 -1.96
N GLU A 2 -2.57 -7.09 -2.07
CA GLU A 2 -4.05 -7.00 -1.95
C GLU A 2 -4.55 -6.18 -0.75
N LYS A 3 -4.01 -6.40 0.45
CA LYS A 3 -4.42 -5.60 1.63
C LYS A 3 -4.12 -4.10 1.52
N LEU A 4 -3.06 -3.72 0.79
CA LEU A 4 -2.72 -2.30 0.59
C LEU A 4 -3.65 -1.68 -0.47
N ALA A 5 -3.93 -2.41 -1.54
CA ALA A 5 -4.91 -2.02 -2.55
C ALA A 5 -6.29 -1.80 -1.92
N GLU A 6 -6.75 -2.77 -1.13
CA GLU A 6 -8.03 -2.73 -0.44
C GLU A 6 -8.10 -1.59 0.58
N ALA A 7 -7.01 -1.30 1.30
CA ALA A 7 -6.93 -0.14 2.18
C ALA A 7 -7.00 1.20 1.45
N ILE A 8 -6.42 1.28 0.24
CA ILE A 8 -6.49 2.48 -0.61
C ILE A 8 -7.92 2.66 -1.16
N GLU A 9 -8.58 1.57 -1.57
CA GLU A 9 -9.95 1.62 -2.12
C GLU A 9 -11.03 1.86 -1.06
N ASN A 10 -10.82 1.37 0.17
CA ASN A 10 -11.72 1.61 1.30
C ASN A 10 -11.35 2.87 2.10
N SER A 11 -10.30 3.59 1.70
CA SER A 11 -9.96 4.87 2.30
C SER A 11 -11.00 5.92 1.94
N GLU A 12 -11.28 6.83 2.87
CA GLU A 12 -12.09 8.02 2.60
C GLU A 12 -11.37 9.00 1.66
N HIS A 13 -10.07 8.80 1.42
CA HIS A 13 -9.25 9.64 0.57
C HIS A 13 -9.28 9.20 -0.90
N SER A 14 -9.55 10.15 -1.80
CA SER A 14 -9.39 9.91 -3.23
C SER A 14 -7.93 9.65 -3.59
N ARG A 15 -7.66 8.84 -4.63
CA ARG A 15 -6.30 8.59 -5.15
C ARG A 15 -5.49 9.87 -5.38
N TYR A 16 -6.17 10.93 -5.79
CA TYR A 16 -5.55 12.24 -5.99
C TYR A 16 -5.11 12.90 -4.66
N GLU A 17 -5.88 12.74 -3.60
CA GLU A 17 -5.53 13.24 -2.27
C GLU A 17 -4.37 12.44 -1.68
N ILE A 18 -4.38 11.12 -1.85
CA ILE A 18 -3.27 10.24 -1.48
C ILE A 18 -2.00 10.65 -2.22
N TRP A 19 -2.05 10.87 -3.54
CA TRP A 19 -0.91 11.38 -4.31
C TRP A 19 -0.41 12.72 -3.77
N ARG A 20 -1.32 13.65 -3.48
CA ARG A 20 -0.98 14.99 -2.97
C ARG A 20 -0.29 14.93 -1.59
N GLN A 21 -0.75 14.05 -0.70
CA GLN A 21 -0.22 13.96 0.66
C GLN A 21 1.03 13.07 0.77
N THR A 22 1.07 11.96 0.04
CA THR A 22 2.18 10.99 0.13
C THR A 22 3.29 11.22 -0.90
N GLY A 23 3.01 12.00 -1.95
CA GLY A 23 3.90 12.17 -3.11
C GLY A 23 4.05 10.91 -3.95
N VAL A 24 3.26 9.86 -3.71
CA VAL A 24 3.30 8.61 -4.48
C VAL A 24 2.58 8.79 -5.81
N ASP A 25 3.32 8.66 -6.90
CA ASP A 25 2.82 8.86 -8.26
C ASP A 25 1.52 8.08 -8.55
N GLN A 26 0.60 8.70 -9.29
CA GLN A 26 -0.69 8.11 -9.64
C GLN A 26 -0.53 6.80 -10.42
N SER A 27 0.53 6.65 -11.22
CA SER A 27 0.83 5.41 -11.94
C SER A 27 1.16 4.26 -10.99
N VAL A 28 1.83 4.58 -9.88
CA VAL A 28 2.18 3.60 -8.84
C VAL A 28 0.94 3.22 -8.04
N LEU A 29 0.09 4.18 -7.68
CA LEU A 29 -1.20 3.91 -7.05
C LEU A 29 -2.07 3.00 -7.93
N HIS A 30 -2.19 3.31 -9.22
CA HIS A 30 -2.93 2.48 -10.17
C HIS A 30 -2.36 1.07 -10.26
N ARG A 31 -1.03 0.93 -10.31
CA ARG A 31 -0.36 -0.37 -10.32
C ARG A 31 -0.67 -1.17 -9.05
N ILE A 32 -0.63 -0.54 -7.88
CA ILE A 32 -0.90 -1.21 -6.59
C ILE A 32 -2.35 -1.71 -6.54
N VAL A 33 -3.31 -0.87 -6.89
CA VAL A 33 -4.74 -1.22 -6.89
C VAL A 33 -5.03 -2.38 -7.83
N ASN A 34 -4.37 -2.44 -9.00
CA ASN A 34 -4.48 -3.57 -9.93
C ASN A 34 -3.66 -4.82 -9.54
N GLY A 35 -3.20 -4.92 -8.29
CA GLY A 35 -2.47 -6.09 -7.78
C GLY A 35 -0.98 -6.13 -8.17
N GLY A 36 -0.44 -5.03 -8.69
CA GLY A 36 0.99 -4.91 -9.02
C GLY A 36 1.87 -4.69 -7.79
N SER A 37 3.18 -4.67 -8.04
CA SER A 37 4.20 -4.44 -7.01
C SER A 37 4.61 -2.97 -6.91
N CYS A 38 5.00 -2.55 -5.71
CA CYS A 38 5.65 -1.28 -5.45
C CYS A 38 6.87 -1.47 -4.54
N SER A 39 7.70 -0.43 -4.44
CA SER A 39 8.82 -0.41 -3.51
C SER A 39 8.33 -0.40 -2.06
N ILE A 40 9.15 -0.93 -1.15
CA ILE A 40 8.86 -0.92 0.30
C ILE A 40 8.71 0.51 0.82
N GLU A 41 9.53 1.45 0.37
CA GLU A 41 9.38 2.87 0.74
C GLU A 41 8.02 3.44 0.38
N THR A 42 7.51 3.12 -0.82
CA THR A 42 6.19 3.54 -1.27
C THR A 42 5.10 2.92 -0.41
N ALA A 43 5.19 1.61 -0.16
CA ALA A 43 4.24 0.92 0.70
C ALA A 43 4.22 1.50 2.11
N ASN A 44 5.40 1.88 2.63
CA ASN A 44 5.54 2.47 3.96
C ASN A 44 4.89 3.85 4.03
N ARG A 45 5.15 4.75 3.07
CA ARG A 45 4.48 6.07 3.01
C ARG A 45 2.96 5.96 2.93
N LEU A 46 2.46 4.99 2.14
CA LEU A 46 1.02 4.75 2.03
C LEU A 46 0.45 4.21 3.34
N CYS A 47 1.15 3.29 4.01
CA CYS A 47 0.77 2.79 5.32
C CYS A 47 0.76 3.90 6.39
N GLU A 48 1.82 4.71 6.49
CA GLU A 48 1.87 5.83 7.43
C GLU A 48 0.73 6.83 7.18
N PHE A 49 0.45 7.13 5.91
CA PHE A 49 -0.67 8.00 5.53
C PHE A 49 -2.03 7.43 5.90
N LEU A 50 -2.23 6.13 5.69
CA LEU A 50 -3.47 5.43 6.01
C LEU A 50 -3.58 5.07 7.50
N GLY A 51 -2.59 5.41 8.32
CA GLY A 51 -2.54 5.02 9.73
C GLY A 51 -2.40 3.51 9.95
N LEU A 52 -1.85 2.80 8.97
CA LEU A 52 -1.64 1.35 8.99
C LEU A 52 -0.18 1.02 9.31
N GLU A 53 0.05 -0.07 10.04
CA GLU A 53 1.40 -0.58 10.31
C GLU A 53 1.76 -1.75 9.40
N LEU A 54 2.91 -1.66 8.72
CA LEU A 54 3.46 -2.74 7.90
C LEU A 54 4.08 -3.83 8.80
N ILE A 55 3.28 -4.84 9.13
CA ILE A 55 3.76 -5.98 9.92
C ILE A 55 4.46 -6.98 9.00
N GLN A 56 5.78 -7.13 9.12
CA GLN A 56 6.52 -8.18 8.43
C GLN A 56 6.25 -9.52 9.10
N THR A 57 5.15 -10.17 8.71
CA THR A 57 4.87 -11.55 9.11
C THR A 57 5.91 -12.47 8.45
N LYS A 58 6.87 -12.96 9.26
CA LYS A 58 7.71 -14.08 8.86
C LYS A 58 6.77 -15.25 8.58
N LYS A 59 6.55 -15.59 7.30
CA LYS A 59 5.95 -16.89 6.94
C LYS A 59 6.79 -17.95 7.65
N ARG A 60 6.25 -18.56 8.72
CA ARG A 60 6.84 -19.76 9.30
C ARG A 60 6.96 -20.75 8.14
N ARG A 61 8.20 -21.06 7.73
CA ARG A 61 8.45 -22.22 6.87
C ARG A 61 7.73 -23.38 7.56
N LYS A 62 6.75 -23.96 6.87
CA LYS A 62 6.12 -25.21 7.30
C LYS A 62 7.27 -26.23 7.32
N ALA A 63 7.85 -26.46 8.49
CA ALA A 63 8.77 -27.55 8.71
C ALA A 63 7.98 -28.82 8.36
N ARG A 64 8.48 -29.53 7.35
CA ARG A 64 7.92 -30.80 6.90
C ARG A 64 8.62 -31.92 7.65
#